data_AF-A0A918JRZ5-F1
#
_entry.id   AF-A0A918JRZ5-F1
#
_cell.length_a   1.000
_cell.length_b   1.000
_cell.length_c   1.000
_cell.angle_alpha   90.00
_cell.angle_beta   90.00
_cell.angle_gamma   90.00
#
_symmetry.space_group_name_H-M   'P 1'
#
loop_
_entity.id
_entity.type
_entity.pdbx_description
1 polymer ?
#
loop_
_entity_poly.entity_id
_entity_poly.type
_entity_poly.pdbx_seq_one_letter_code
_entity_poly.pdbx_strand_id
1 'polypeptide(L)'
;MRVASDYDKQANFNTYKSFAFYKPGIDKAEISDLDKKRILRAIEADMTAKGFTKSSNPDMLISIFTKTKENVNIYQNNYGWGYGWGWNPWFWGTGYNTVSTTTQGTLYIDLIDASKKELIWQGMGTSALTQDVNRKQEKVNEIVAAILEKYPPQEN
;
A
#
# COMPACT_ATOMS: atom_id res chain seq x y z
N MET A 1 4.37 -1.71 -8.50
CA MET A 1 4.06 -0.98 -7.26
C MET A 1 4.27 0.52 -7.50
N ARG A 2 3.47 1.39 -6.89
CA ARG A 2 3.66 2.85 -6.97
C ARG A 2 3.80 3.40 -5.56
N VAL A 3 4.76 4.31 -5.36
CA VAL A 3 5.03 4.94 -4.06
C VAL A 3 5.14 6.45 -4.24
N ALA A 4 4.56 7.20 -3.31
CA ALA A 4 4.70 8.64 -3.18
C ALA A 4 4.80 9.02 -1.69
N SER A 5 5.36 10.18 -1.40
CA SER A 5 5.40 10.74 -0.06
C SER A 5 5.25 12.26 -0.11
N ASP A 6 4.66 12.84 0.92
CA ASP A 6 4.55 14.28 1.13
C ASP A 6 4.92 14.61 2.58
N TYR A 7 5.39 15.84 2.83
CA TYR A 7 5.94 16.22 4.13
C TYR A 7 5.87 17.71 4.40
N ASP A 8 5.83 18.06 5.69
CA ASP A 8 5.95 19.45 6.13
C ASP A 8 7.38 19.95 5.96
N LYS A 9 7.57 20.94 5.08
CA LYS A 9 8.88 21.55 4.79
C LYS A 9 9.46 22.34 5.97
N GLN A 10 8.66 22.66 6.97
CA GLN A 10 9.11 23.36 8.18
C GLN A 10 9.52 22.39 9.29
N ALA A 11 9.21 21.09 9.15
CA ALA A 11 9.58 20.08 10.14
C ALA A 11 11.06 19.72 10.04
N ASN A 12 11.76 19.72 11.17
CA ASN A 12 13.15 19.27 11.22
C ASN A 12 13.20 17.77 11.51
N PHE A 13 13.31 16.95 10.46
CA PHE A 13 13.27 15.49 10.59
C PHE A 13 14.42 14.89 11.41
N ASN A 14 15.49 15.65 11.66
CA ASN A 14 16.61 15.19 12.47
C ASN A 14 16.29 15.11 13.97
N THR A 15 15.24 15.79 14.44
CA THR A 15 14.88 15.84 15.87
C THR A 15 14.14 14.59 16.33
N TYR A 16 13.48 13.88 15.43
CA TYR A 16 12.73 12.68 15.78
C TYR A 16 13.65 11.47 15.85
N LYS A 17 13.64 10.75 16.99
CA LYS A 17 14.45 9.54 17.20
C LYS A 17 13.65 8.38 17.76
N SER A 18 12.47 8.65 18.32
CA SER A 18 11.62 7.65 18.92
C SER A 18 10.19 7.71 18.39
N PHE A 19 9.54 6.55 18.34
CA PHE A 19 8.19 6.41 17.81
C PHE A 19 7.29 5.56 18.70
N ALA A 20 5.98 5.75 18.56
CA ALA A 20 4.96 4.80 19.03
C ALA A 20 3.82 4.68 18.02
N PHE A 21 3.06 3.59 18.10
CA PHE A 21 1.90 3.39 17.25
C PHE A 21 0.66 4.10 17.79
N TYR A 22 -0.01 4.88 16.94
CA TYR A 22 -1.26 5.56 17.27
C TYR A 22 -2.46 4.63 17.04
N LYS A 23 -2.82 3.86 18.08
CA LYS A 23 -3.89 2.84 18.05
C LYS A 23 -5.23 3.32 17.47
N PRO A 24 -5.76 4.51 17.83
CA PRO A 24 -7.06 4.95 17.32
C PRO A 24 -7.13 5.10 15.79
N GLY A 25 -6.00 5.43 15.15
CA GLY A 25 -5.92 5.47 13.68
C GLY A 25 -5.88 4.08 13.05
N ILE A 26 -5.14 3.16 13.66
CA ILE A 26 -4.98 1.77 13.21
C ILE A 26 -6.30 0.98 13.29
N ASP A 27 -7.08 1.21 14.36
CA ASP A 27 -8.32 0.47 14.59
C ASP A 27 -9.38 0.74 13.51
N LYS A 28 -9.36 1.95 12.92
CA LYS A 28 -10.26 2.36 11.83
C LYS A 28 -9.93 1.72 10.48
N ALA A 29 -8.77 1.08 10.33
CA ALA A 29 -8.43 0.41 9.07
C ALA A 29 -9.34 -0.82 8.87
N GLU A 30 -10.09 -0.84 7.78
CA GLU A 30 -11.02 -1.92 7.39
C GLU A 30 -10.28 -3.14 6.81
N ILE A 31 -9.34 -3.68 7.57
CA ILE A 31 -8.54 -4.87 7.23
C ILE A 31 -8.52 -5.85 8.40
N SER A 32 -8.15 -7.10 8.12
CA SER A 32 -8.07 -8.14 9.16
C SER A 32 -7.04 -7.78 10.24
N ASP A 33 -7.28 -8.18 11.49
CA ASP A 33 -6.32 -7.96 12.59
C ASP A 33 -4.97 -8.61 12.33
N LEU A 34 -4.95 -9.72 11.58
CA LEU A 34 -3.70 -10.35 11.14
C LEU A 34 -2.94 -9.41 10.20
N ASP A 35 -3.60 -8.84 9.19
CA ASP A 35 -2.96 -7.91 8.26
C ASP A 35 -2.52 -6.62 8.95
N LYS A 36 -3.30 -6.11 9.92
CA LYS A 36 -2.87 -4.99 10.80
C LYS A 36 -1.56 -5.36 11.50
N LYS A 37 -1.51 -6.52 12.19
CA LYS A 37 -0.30 -6.98 12.88
C LYS A 37 0.90 -7.15 11.94
N ARG A 38 0.68 -7.63 10.72
CA ARG A 38 1.75 -7.76 9.71
C ARG A 38 2.33 -6.41 9.32
N ILE A 39 1.46 -5.43 9.02
CA ILE A 39 1.87 -4.07 8.65
C ILE A 39 2.62 -3.40 9.81
N LEU A 40 2.08 -3.45 11.03
CA LEU A 40 2.73 -2.85 12.20
C LEU A 40 4.11 -3.45 12.48
N ARG A 41 4.25 -4.79 12.36
CA ARG A 41 5.55 -5.46 12.53
C ARG A 41 6.55 -5.05 11.44
N ALA A 42 6.10 -4.95 10.19
CA ALA A 42 6.95 -4.51 9.09
C ALA A 42 7.45 -3.08 9.31
N ILE A 43 6.55 -2.18 9.73
CA ILE A 43 6.91 -0.79 10.05
C ILE A 43 7.89 -0.73 11.22
N GLU A 44 7.63 -1.49 12.30
CA GLU A 44 8.50 -1.54 13.47
C GLU A 44 9.91 -2.03 13.11
N ALA A 45 10.00 -3.09 12.30
CA ALA A 45 11.27 -3.63 11.84
C ALA A 45 12.05 -2.60 11.01
N ASP A 46 11.39 -1.93 10.06
CA ASP A 46 12.05 -0.97 9.16
C ASP A 46 12.48 0.31 9.90
N MET A 47 11.62 0.85 10.77
CA MET A 47 11.95 2.00 11.61
C MET A 47 13.11 1.69 12.56
N THR A 48 13.12 0.49 13.16
CA THR A 48 14.23 0.06 14.02
C THR A 48 15.53 -0.12 13.23
N ALA A 49 15.46 -0.67 12.01
CA ALA A 49 16.61 -0.81 11.12
C ALA A 49 17.19 0.56 10.70
N LYS A 50 16.35 1.59 10.61
CA LYS A 50 16.74 2.99 10.39
C LYS A 50 17.27 3.69 11.65
N GLY A 51 17.31 3.02 12.80
CA GLY A 51 17.88 3.53 14.05
C GLY A 51 16.88 4.24 14.97
N PHE A 52 15.57 4.18 14.68
CA PHE A 52 14.54 4.71 15.58
C PHE A 52 14.25 3.72 16.71
N THR A 53 13.83 4.24 17.86
CA THR A 53 13.48 3.41 19.03
C THR A 53 12.01 3.54 19.41
N LYS A 54 11.42 2.44 19.88
CA LYS A 54 10.05 2.48 20.41
C LYS A 54 10.04 3.07 21.81
N SER A 55 9.17 4.03 22.08
CA SER A 55 9.11 4.72 23.38
C SER A 55 7.66 4.87 23.87
N SER A 56 7.46 4.88 25.19
CA SER A 56 6.20 5.28 25.82
C SER A 56 5.99 6.80 25.82
N ASN A 57 7.08 7.57 25.70
CA ASN A 57 7.09 9.01 25.47
C ASN A 57 7.83 9.28 24.15
N PRO A 58 7.17 9.08 23.00
CA PRO A 58 7.81 9.14 21.69
C PRO A 58 7.93 10.58 21.16
N ASP A 59 8.82 10.79 20.21
CA ASP A 59 8.92 12.07 19.46
C ASP A 59 7.86 12.13 18.34
N MET A 60 7.54 10.97 17.75
CA MET A 60 6.53 10.84 16.71
C MET A 60 5.55 9.69 16.95
N LEU A 61 4.36 9.82 16.41
CA LEU A 61 3.33 8.79 16.39
C LEU A 61 3.15 8.28 14.96
N ILE A 62 3.07 6.97 14.81
CA ILE A 62 2.82 6.31 13.52
C ILE A 62 1.37 5.86 13.45
N SER A 63 0.64 6.32 12.45
CA SER A 63 -0.70 5.83 12.10
C SER A 63 -0.68 5.18 10.72
N ILE A 64 -1.62 4.27 10.48
CA ILE A 64 -1.81 3.66 9.16
C ILE A 64 -3.26 3.81 8.71
N PHE A 65 -3.44 3.86 7.40
CA PHE A 65 -4.74 3.82 6.78
C PHE A 65 -4.69 3.02 5.48
N THR A 66 -5.75 2.30 5.14
CA THR A 66 -5.79 1.45 3.94
C THR A 66 -7.02 1.73 3.10
N LYS A 67 -6.85 1.76 1.77
CA LYS A 67 -7.96 1.79 0.80
C LYS A 67 -7.86 0.60 -0.16
N THR A 68 -8.98 0.00 -0.52
CA THR A 68 -9.05 -1.01 -1.58
C THR A 68 -9.84 -0.48 -2.78
N LYS A 69 -9.40 -0.85 -3.99
CA LYS A 69 -10.10 -0.56 -5.24
C LYS A 69 -10.11 -1.80 -6.10
N GLU A 70 -11.29 -2.25 -6.51
CA GLU A 70 -11.43 -3.32 -7.49
C GLU A 70 -11.26 -2.76 -8.91
N ASN A 71 -10.36 -3.37 -9.69
CA ASN A 71 -10.27 -3.12 -11.12
C ASN A 71 -10.78 -4.36 -11.86
N VAL A 72 -11.83 -4.19 -12.65
CA VAL A 72 -12.36 -5.24 -13.52
C VAL A 72 -11.71 -5.06 -14.89
N ASN A 73 -10.79 -5.96 -15.26
CA ASN A 73 -10.22 -5.99 -16.60
C ASN A 73 -11.03 -6.99 -17.44
N ILE A 74 -11.73 -6.48 -18.46
CA ILE A 74 -12.42 -7.32 -19.44
C ILE A 74 -11.46 -7.53 -20.60
N TYR A 75 -10.92 -8.74 -20.74
CA TYR A 75 -10.19 -9.12 -21.94
C TYR A 75 -11.17 -9.66 -22.97
N GLN A 76 -11.47 -8.84 -23.97
CA GLN A 76 -12.21 -9.27 -25.14
C GLN A 76 -11.22 -9.82 -26.17
N ASN A 77 -11.05 -11.15 -26.19
CA ASN A 77 -10.31 -11.83 -27.24
C ASN A 77 -11.15 -11.78 -28.53
N ASN A 78 -11.07 -10.67 -29.27
CA ASN A 78 -11.59 -10.60 -30.62
C ASN A 78 -10.61 -11.28 -31.59
N TYR A 79 -10.47 -12.60 -31.51
CA TYR A 79 -9.88 -13.39 -32.60
C TYR A 79 -10.92 -13.58 -33.71
N GLY A 80 -11.32 -12.46 -34.32
CA GLY A 80 -12.13 -12.41 -35.52
C GLY A 80 -11.27 -12.07 -36.73
N TRP A 81 -10.25 -12.88 -37.03
CA TRP A 81 -9.53 -12.79 -38.30
C TRP A 81 -10.28 -13.60 -39.35
N GLY A 82 -11.29 -12.96 -39.96
CA GLY A 82 -11.92 -13.42 -41.18
C GLY A 82 -11.04 -13.14 -42.39
N TYR A 83 -10.54 -14.20 -43.02
CA TYR A 83 -10.25 -14.21 -44.46
C TYR A 83 -10.76 -15.56 -45.00
N GLY A 84 -12.04 -15.61 -45.33
CA GLY A 84 -12.68 -16.76 -45.94
C GLY A 84 -13.98 -16.35 -46.61
N TRP A 85 -13.97 -16.27 -47.94
CA TRP A 85 -15.17 -16.11 -48.76
C TRP A 85 -15.99 -17.40 -48.65
N GLY A 86 -16.92 -17.45 -47.70
CA GLY A 86 -17.78 -18.60 -47.49
C GLY A 86 -18.90 -18.26 -46.51
N TRP A 87 -20.09 -18.03 -47.05
CA TRP A 87 -21.31 -17.85 -46.25
C TRP A 87 -21.66 -19.21 -45.61
N ASN A 88 -21.35 -19.39 -44.33
CA ASN A 88 -21.70 -20.60 -43.59
C ASN A 88 -22.61 -20.24 -42.39
N PRO A 89 -23.91 -20.62 -42.40
CA PRO A 89 -24.89 -20.18 -41.41
C PRO A 89 -24.76 -20.80 -40.01
N TRP A 90 -23.72 -21.63 -39.78
CA TRP A 90 -23.58 -22.43 -38.56
C TRP A 90 -22.41 -22.03 -37.65
N PHE A 91 -21.64 -20.99 -38.00
CA PHE A 91 -20.53 -20.51 -37.16
C PHE A 91 -20.97 -19.39 -36.21
N TRP A 92 -21.69 -19.75 -35.15
CA TRP A 92 -21.78 -18.90 -33.96
C TRP A 92 -20.44 -18.97 -33.21
N GLY A 93 -19.52 -18.08 -33.56
CA GLY A 93 -18.26 -17.89 -32.84
C GLY A 93 -18.54 -17.54 -31.39
N THR A 94 -18.32 -18.49 -30.47
CA THR A 94 -18.42 -18.26 -29.04
C THR A 94 -17.21 -17.42 -28.62
N GLY A 95 -17.35 -16.10 -28.67
CA GLY A 95 -16.36 -15.18 -28.11
C GLY A 95 -16.27 -15.41 -26.61
N TYR A 96 -15.22 -16.12 -26.16
CA TYR A 96 -14.95 -16.27 -24.74
C TYR A 96 -14.40 -14.94 -24.21
N ASN A 97 -15.24 -14.18 -23.49
CA ASN A 97 -14.78 -13.05 -22.70
C ASN A 97 -14.10 -13.59 -21.44
N THR A 98 -12.79 -13.38 -21.30
CA THR A 98 -12.10 -13.67 -20.04
C THR A 98 -12.15 -12.41 -19.18
N VAL A 99 -12.95 -12.44 -18.12
CA VAL A 99 -12.97 -11.36 -17.12
C VAL A 99 -11.93 -11.68 -16.06
N SER A 100 -10.96 -10.79 -15.87
CA SER A 100 -9.96 -10.89 -14.80
C SER A 100 -10.13 -9.70 -13.86
N THR A 101 -10.53 -9.96 -12.62
CA THR A 101 -10.61 -8.92 -11.58
C THR A 101 -9.28 -8.86 -10.83
N THR A 102 -8.71 -7.67 -10.69
CA THR A 102 -7.54 -7.43 -9.85
C THR A 102 -7.86 -6.36 -8.81
N THR A 103 -7.84 -6.76 -7.53
CA THR A 103 -8.01 -5.82 -6.43
C THR A 103 -6.67 -5.14 -6.13
N GLN A 104 -6.66 -3.82 -6.13
CA GLN A 104 -5.53 -3.01 -5.69
C GLN A 104 -5.76 -2.54 -4.25
N GLY A 105 -4.72 -2.64 -3.43
CA GLY A 105 -4.68 -2.08 -2.09
C GLY A 105 -3.73 -0.89 -2.05
N THR A 106 -4.10 0.15 -1.33
CA THR A 106 -3.26 1.30 -1.03
C THR A 106 -3.05 1.38 0.48
N LEU A 107 -1.79 1.46 0.90
CA LEU A 107 -1.37 1.67 2.28
C LEU A 107 -0.87 3.10 2.42
N TYR A 108 -1.37 3.80 3.42
CA TYR A 108 -0.88 5.09 3.89
C TYR A 108 -0.19 4.89 5.23
N ILE A 109 0.96 5.52 5.41
CA ILE A 109 1.71 5.58 6.65
C ILE A 109 1.87 7.05 7.01
N ASP A 110 1.29 7.44 8.13
CA ASP A 110 1.32 8.81 8.64
C ASP A 110 2.29 8.91 9.81
N LEU A 111 3.17 9.90 9.78
CA LEU A 111 4.02 10.27 10.91
C LEU A 111 3.54 11.60 11.46
N ILE A 112 3.23 11.61 12.75
CA ILE A 112 2.60 12.73 13.46
C ILE A 112 3.54 13.17 14.57
N ASP A 113 3.82 14.47 14.67
CA ASP A 113 4.60 15.02 15.79
C ASP A 113 3.84 14.77 17.11
N ALA A 114 4.47 14.10 18.07
CA ALA A 114 3.80 13.71 19.32
C ALA A 114 3.49 14.91 20.23
N SER A 115 4.29 15.98 20.13
CA SER A 115 4.16 17.19 20.95
C SER A 115 3.08 18.14 20.40
N LYS A 116 3.10 18.39 19.09
CA LYS A 116 2.17 19.31 18.40
C LYS A 116 0.89 18.64 17.93
N LYS A 117 0.91 17.30 17.78
CA LYS A 117 -0.17 16.49 17.19
C LYS A 117 -0.48 16.86 15.74
N GLU A 118 0.56 17.21 14.99
CA GLU A 118 0.49 17.65 13.59
C GLU A 118 1.06 16.57 12.68
N LEU A 119 0.45 16.34 11.51
CA LEU A 119 0.98 15.46 10.49
C LEU A 119 2.23 16.10 9.88
N ILE A 120 3.38 15.44 10.02
CA ILE A 120 4.67 15.95 9.52
C ILE A 120 5.13 15.24 8.26
N TRP A 121 4.70 13.99 8.05
CA TRP A 121 5.04 13.23 6.85
C TRP A 121 3.95 12.19 6.59
N GLN A 122 3.65 11.96 5.31
CA GLN A 122 2.77 10.89 4.86
C GLN A 122 3.41 10.16 3.69
N GLY A 123 3.46 8.84 3.78
CA GLY A 123 3.84 7.95 2.71
C GLY A 123 2.63 7.17 2.19
N MET A 124 2.56 6.97 0.88
CA MET A 124 1.51 6.20 0.20
C MET A 124 2.15 5.16 -0.72
N GLY A 125 1.72 3.90 -0.60
CA GLY A 125 2.09 2.83 -1.52
C GLY A 125 0.87 2.08 -2.05
N THR A 126 0.84 1.80 -3.35
CA THR A 126 -0.23 1.02 -4.00
C THR A 126 0.33 -0.24 -4.65
N SER A 127 -0.29 -1.38 -4.35
CA SER A 127 0.07 -2.69 -4.91
C SER A 127 -1.14 -3.59 -5.16
N ALA A 128 -1.01 -4.56 -6.06
CA ALA A 128 -2.05 -5.56 -6.31
C ALA A 128 -2.11 -6.54 -5.12
N LEU A 129 -3.31 -6.76 -4.59
CA LEU A 129 -3.53 -7.71 -3.50
C LEU A 129 -3.40 -9.15 -4.00
N THR A 130 -2.99 -10.03 -3.10
CA THR A 130 -2.91 -11.48 -3.34
C THR A 130 -3.71 -12.20 -2.26
N GLN A 131 -4.36 -13.32 -2.60
CA GLN A 131 -5.06 -14.14 -1.62
C GLN A 131 -4.13 -15.15 -0.92
N ASP A 132 -2.99 -15.49 -1.55
CA ASP A 132 -1.96 -16.36 -0.99
C ASP A 132 -1.32 -15.73 0.26
N VAL A 133 -1.45 -16.43 1.40
CA VAL A 133 -1.03 -15.95 2.73
C VAL A 133 0.48 -15.72 2.82
N ASN A 134 1.31 -16.55 2.19
CA ASN A 134 2.77 -16.39 2.25
C ASN A 134 3.18 -15.16 1.44
N ARG A 135 2.62 -15.02 0.23
CA ARG A 135 2.84 -13.86 -0.63
C ARG A 135 2.26 -12.57 -0.03
N LYS A 136 1.22 -12.64 0.82
CA LYS A 136 0.70 -11.47 1.54
C LYS A 136 1.76 -10.86 2.47
N GLN A 137 2.47 -11.69 3.25
CA GLN A 137 3.51 -11.19 4.15
C GLN A 137 4.64 -10.52 3.38
N GLU A 138 5.13 -11.18 2.33
CA GLU A 138 6.19 -10.64 1.46
C GLU A 138 5.78 -9.30 0.85
N LYS A 139 4.57 -9.21 0.28
CA LYS A 139 4.07 -7.96 -0.30
C LYS A 139 3.87 -6.85 0.73
N VAL A 140 3.48 -7.18 1.96
CA VAL A 140 3.37 -6.18 3.05
C VAL A 140 4.76 -5.66 3.41
N ASN A 141 5.76 -6.53 3.52
CA ASN A 141 7.13 -6.09 3.79
C ASN A 141 7.66 -5.22 2.65
N GLU A 142 7.45 -5.64 1.39
CA GLU A 142 7.89 -4.92 0.19
C GLU A 142 7.26 -3.51 0.13
N ILE A 143 5.94 -3.41 0.32
CA ILE A 143 5.26 -2.11 0.22
C ILE A 143 5.63 -1.18 1.37
N VAL A 144 5.77 -1.70 2.60
CA VAL A 144 6.18 -0.91 3.76
C VAL A 144 7.61 -0.40 3.58
N ALA A 145 8.54 -1.28 3.20
CA ALA A 145 9.93 -0.89 2.96
C ALA A 145 10.01 0.16 1.84
N ALA A 146 9.29 -0.02 0.74
CA ALA A 146 9.31 0.94 -0.36
C ALA A 146 8.71 2.31 0.03
N ILE A 147 7.67 2.34 0.87
CA ILE A 147 7.11 3.59 1.40
C ILE A 147 8.13 4.28 2.31
N LEU A 148 8.67 3.55 3.29
CA LEU A 148 9.58 4.09 4.30
C LEU A 148 10.99 4.36 3.77
N GLU A 149 11.36 3.83 2.61
CA GLU A 149 12.56 4.27 1.87
C GLU A 149 12.52 5.77 1.57
N LYS A 150 11.33 6.37 1.42
CA LYS A 150 11.14 7.81 1.23
C LYS A 150 11.22 8.62 2.52
N TYR A 151 11.49 7.98 3.65
CA TYR A 151 11.66 8.62 4.95
C TYR A 151 13.07 8.36 5.53
N PRO A 152 13.74 9.38 6.10
CA PRO A 152 13.34 10.78 6.13
C PRO A 152 13.37 11.43 4.74
N PRO A 153 12.56 12.48 4.48
CA PRO A 153 12.63 13.21 3.23
C PRO A 153 14.01 13.87 3.10
N GLN A 154 14.58 13.83 1.90
CA GLN A 154 15.81 14.58 1.61
C GLN A 154 15.43 16.07 1.51
N GLU A 155 16.10 16.92 2.27
CA GLU A 155 16.07 18.37 2.03
C GLU A 155 16.68 18.60 0.63
N ASN A 156 15.92 19.23 -0.27
CA ASN A 156 16.43 19.71 -1.56
C ASN A 156 17.22 21.01 -1.34
#